data_AF-A0A0G0Z2Z1-F1
#
_entry.id   AF-A0A0G0Z2Z1-F1
#
_cell.length_a   1.000
_cell.length_b   1.000
_cell.length_c   1.000
_cell.angle_alpha   90.00
_cell.angle_beta   90.00
_cell.angle_gamma   90.00
#
_symmetry.space_group_name_H-M   'P 1'
#
loop_
_entity.id
_entity.type
_entity.pdbx_description
1 polymer ?
#
loop_
_entity_poly.entity_id
_entity_poly.type
_entity_poly.pdbx_seq_one_letter_code
_entity_poly.pdbx_strand_id
1 'polypeptide(L)'
;MIELILVMAIIGILSVIGIGSFTQATVKSKDTQRKNDLNQIAKALELYYNDAGSYPSSNGSGQIMCSSTSAPDTCSSPAACTTKFTYCFNGKSTIYLDKLPVDADNARKYYYKPDASLSSFAYYTSLENLEDKDVVVISGTTTKTDWASDGADCGSSPCNYKITETGLIKAK
;
A
#
# COMPACT_ATOMS: atom_id res chain seq x y z
N MET A 1 13.89 -30.70 44.05
CA MET A 1 13.20 -29.38 44.10
C MET A 1 13.96 -28.30 43.33
N ILE A 2 15.30 -28.38 43.22
CA ILE A 2 16.10 -27.41 42.47
C ILE A 2 15.98 -27.56 40.94
N GLU A 3 15.68 -28.77 40.45
CA GLU A 3 15.46 -28.99 39.00
C GLU A 3 14.32 -28.12 38.44
N LEU A 4 13.23 -27.97 39.18
CA LEU A 4 12.04 -27.26 38.67
C LEU A 4 12.24 -25.73 38.67
N ILE A 5 13.08 -25.23 39.58
CA ILE A 5 13.45 -23.81 39.67
C ILE A 5 14.37 -23.43 38.51
N LEU A 6 15.31 -24.29 38.12
CA LEU A 6 16.20 -24.06 36.98
C LEU A 6 15.41 -23.98 35.66
N VAL A 7 14.42 -24.87 35.49
CA VAL A 7 13.58 -24.91 34.28
C VAL A 7 12.77 -23.61 34.15
N MET A 8 12.16 -23.16 35.24
CA MET A 8 11.42 -21.88 35.24
C MET A 8 12.34 -20.68 34.95
N ALA A 9 13.57 -20.70 35.47
CA ALA A 9 14.56 -19.66 35.19
C ALA A 9 14.93 -19.59 33.69
N ILE A 10 15.19 -20.72 33.05
CA ILE A 10 15.53 -20.78 31.61
C ILE A 10 14.33 -20.39 30.75
N ILE A 11 13.13 -20.88 31.06
CA ILE A 11 11.89 -20.51 30.35
C ILE A 11 11.64 -19.01 30.44
N GLY A 12 11.87 -18.39 31.60
CA GLY A 12 11.72 -16.94 31.78
C GLY A 12 12.62 -16.14 30.83
N ILE A 13 13.89 -16.52 30.72
CA ILE A 13 14.86 -15.84 29.85
C ILE A 13 14.49 -16.00 28.37
N LEU A 14 14.17 -17.23 27.95
CA LEU A 14 13.81 -17.52 26.56
C LEU A 14 12.50 -16.83 26.15
N SER A 15 11.54 -16.70 27.07
CA SER A 15 10.25 -16.05 26.82
C SER A 15 10.42 -14.57 26.47
N VAL A 16 11.26 -13.84 27.20
CA VAL A 16 11.50 -12.41 26.95
C VAL A 16 12.13 -12.18 25.57
N ILE A 17 13.14 -12.97 25.22
CA ILE A 17 13.81 -12.87 23.91
C ILE A 17 12.84 -13.26 22.77
N GLY A 18 12.03 -14.30 22.99
CA GLY A 18 11.07 -14.80 22.00
C GLY A 18 10.02 -13.76 21.61
N ILE A 19 9.46 -13.04 22.58
CA ILE A 19 8.41 -12.03 22.33
C ILE A 19 8.94 -10.88 21.46
N GLY A 20 10.13 -10.35 21.78
CA GLY A 20 10.71 -9.24 21.01
C GLY A 20 11.03 -9.60 19.56
N SER A 21 11.47 -10.84 19.30
CA SER A 21 11.70 -11.34 17.94
C SER A 21 10.38 -11.48 17.16
N PHE A 22 9.34 -12.01 17.81
CA PHE A 22 8.03 -12.23 17.21
C PHE A 22 7.33 -10.92 16.79
N THR A 23 7.40 -9.87 17.63
CA THR A 23 6.80 -8.57 17.28
C THR A 23 7.49 -7.95 16.06
N GLN A 24 8.83 -7.98 16.00
CA GLN A 24 9.56 -7.47 14.84
C GLN A 24 9.30 -8.30 13.56
N ALA A 25 9.17 -9.62 13.69
CA ALA A 25 8.82 -10.48 12.56
C ALA A 25 7.41 -10.15 12.03
N THR A 26 6.45 -9.90 12.91
CA THR A 26 5.08 -9.50 12.55
C THR A 26 5.07 -8.16 11.80
N VAL A 27 5.83 -7.18 12.29
CA VAL A 27 6.00 -5.87 11.63
C VAL A 27 6.55 -6.04 10.20
N LYS A 28 7.64 -6.79 10.04
CA LYS A 28 8.26 -7.06 8.73
C LYS A 28 7.33 -7.82 7.78
N SER A 29 6.51 -8.73 8.31
CA SER A 29 5.50 -9.45 7.54
C SER A 29 4.45 -8.51 6.97
N LYS A 30 3.90 -7.61 7.80
CA LYS A 30 2.92 -6.61 7.36
C LYS A 30 3.49 -5.66 6.31
N ASP A 31 4.72 -5.17 6.51
CA ASP A 31 5.38 -4.30 5.53
C ASP A 31 5.63 -5.00 4.20
N THR A 32 6.00 -6.29 4.25
CA THR A 32 6.14 -7.11 3.04
C THR A 32 4.79 -7.24 2.32
N GLN A 33 3.70 -7.43 3.06
CA GLN A 33 2.35 -7.44 2.49
C GLN A 33 2.02 -6.09 1.83
N ARG A 34 2.24 -4.95 2.50
CA ARG A 34 2.00 -3.60 1.94
C ARG A 34 2.76 -3.36 0.65
N LYS A 35 4.04 -3.75 0.60
CA LYS A 35 4.87 -3.67 -0.61
C LYS A 35 4.30 -4.54 -1.73
N ASN A 36 3.88 -5.76 -1.43
CA ASN A 36 3.29 -6.68 -2.41
C ASN A 36 1.93 -6.19 -2.91
N ASP A 37 1.12 -5.59 -2.04
CA ASP A 37 -0.17 -4.99 -2.38
C ASP A 37 0.00 -3.85 -3.39
N LEU A 38 0.94 -2.94 -3.11
CA LEU A 38 1.32 -1.85 -4.00
C LEU A 38 1.77 -2.36 -5.37
N ASN A 39 2.64 -3.37 -5.41
CA ASN A 39 3.10 -3.97 -6.66
C ASN A 39 1.97 -4.66 -7.45
N GLN A 40 1.00 -5.27 -6.79
CA GLN A 40 -0.17 -5.87 -7.45
C GLN A 40 -1.06 -4.80 -8.09
N ILE A 41 -1.31 -3.70 -7.36
CA ILE A 41 -2.10 -2.58 -7.87
C ILE A 41 -1.37 -1.90 -9.04
N ALA A 42 -0.06 -1.67 -8.94
CA ALA A 42 0.73 -1.10 -10.03
C ALA A 42 0.60 -1.94 -11.31
N LYS A 43 0.75 -3.27 -11.23
CA LYS A 43 0.54 -4.15 -12.40
C LYS A 43 -0.87 -4.01 -12.98
N ALA A 44 -1.89 -3.88 -12.14
CA ALA A 44 -3.26 -3.66 -12.62
C ALA A 44 -3.45 -2.28 -13.28
N LEU A 45 -2.76 -1.25 -12.77
CA LEU A 45 -2.72 0.08 -13.38
C LEU A 45 -2.03 0.07 -14.75
N GLU A 46 -0.94 -0.69 -14.90
CA GLU A 46 -0.26 -0.88 -16.19
C GLU A 46 -1.17 -1.60 -17.20
N LEU A 47 -1.88 -2.66 -16.77
CA LEU A 47 -2.86 -3.35 -17.62
C LEU A 47 -3.97 -2.39 -18.06
N TYR A 48 -4.48 -1.56 -17.14
CA TYR A 48 -5.45 -0.53 -17.46
C TYR A 48 -4.91 0.50 -18.46
N TYR A 49 -3.67 0.98 -18.27
CA TYR A 49 -3.04 1.94 -19.18
C TYR A 49 -2.90 1.37 -20.59
N ASN A 50 -2.56 0.09 -20.72
CA ASN A 50 -2.48 -0.58 -22.03
C ASN A 50 -3.82 -0.60 -22.77
N ASP A 51 -4.94 -0.71 -22.06
CA ASP A 51 -6.28 -0.77 -22.65
C ASP A 51 -6.89 0.64 -22.86
N ALA A 52 -6.73 1.54 -21.90
CA ALA A 52 -7.37 2.86 -21.88
C ALA A 52 -6.47 4.00 -22.40
N GLY A 53 -5.18 3.76 -22.59
CA GLY A 53 -4.19 4.75 -23.03
C GLY A 53 -3.88 5.86 -22.03
N SER A 54 -4.36 5.73 -20.79
CA SER A 54 -4.18 6.67 -19.69
C SER A 54 -4.35 5.94 -18.36
N TYR A 55 -3.86 6.51 -17.26
CA TYR A 55 -4.10 6.02 -15.91
C TYR A 55 -5.48 6.49 -15.39
N PRO A 56 -6.09 5.76 -14.45
CA PRO A 56 -7.38 6.16 -13.90
C PRO A 56 -7.24 7.48 -13.12
N SER A 57 -8.31 8.27 -13.07
CA SER A 57 -8.34 9.41 -12.15
C SER A 57 -8.43 8.95 -10.70
N SER A 58 -8.16 9.86 -9.77
CA SER A 58 -8.38 9.63 -8.33
C SER A 58 -9.44 10.56 -7.78
N ASN A 59 -10.06 10.18 -6.66
CA ASN A 59 -10.84 11.13 -5.87
C ASN A 59 -9.94 11.96 -4.93
N GLY A 60 -10.53 12.92 -4.21
CA GLY A 60 -9.81 13.76 -3.24
C GLY A 60 -9.27 13.01 -2.01
N SER A 61 -9.61 11.73 -1.85
CA SER A 61 -9.09 10.86 -0.79
C SER A 61 -7.97 9.93 -1.28
N GLY A 62 -7.53 10.08 -2.53
CA GLY A 62 -6.49 9.24 -3.15
C GLY A 62 -6.97 7.83 -3.44
N GLN A 63 -8.26 7.62 -3.71
CA GLN A 63 -8.77 6.33 -4.19
C GLN A 63 -8.81 6.33 -5.71
N ILE A 64 -8.50 5.19 -6.32
CA ILE A 64 -8.65 4.97 -7.76
C ILE A 64 -10.14 5.13 -8.12
N MET A 65 -10.43 5.82 -9.22
CA MET A 65 -11.77 5.88 -9.80
C MET A 65 -11.99 4.70 -10.74
N CYS A 66 -13.07 3.97 -10.49
CA CYS A 66 -13.54 2.80 -11.22
C CYS A 66 -14.85 3.11 -11.95
N SER A 67 -15.24 2.23 -12.87
CA SER A 67 -16.65 2.13 -13.28
C SER A 67 -17.40 1.22 -12.29
N SER A 68 -18.59 1.61 -11.85
CA SER A 68 -19.46 0.71 -11.09
C SER A 68 -20.35 -0.08 -12.06
N THR A 69 -20.41 -1.40 -11.85
CA THR A 69 -21.30 -2.30 -12.57
C THR A 69 -22.42 -2.74 -11.62
N SER A 70 -23.64 -2.31 -11.90
CA SER A 70 -24.86 -2.85 -11.25
C SER A 70 -25.32 -4.16 -11.91
N ALA A 71 -24.77 -4.49 -13.08
CA ALA A 71 -24.94 -5.70 -13.85
C ALA A 71 -23.73 -5.88 -14.80
N PRO A 72 -23.46 -7.08 -15.34
CA PRO A 72 -22.61 -7.20 -16.52
C PRO A 72 -23.21 -6.32 -17.63
N ASP A 73 -22.39 -5.45 -18.22
CA ASP A 73 -22.71 -4.61 -19.39
C ASP A 73 -23.47 -3.29 -19.15
N THR A 74 -23.79 -2.89 -17.91
CA THR A 74 -24.24 -1.52 -17.61
C THR A 74 -23.16 -0.74 -16.87
N CYS A 75 -22.50 0.14 -17.60
CA CYS A 75 -21.43 0.99 -17.09
C CYS A 75 -22.01 2.27 -16.49
N SER A 76 -21.88 2.44 -15.18
CA SER A 76 -22.29 3.66 -14.50
C SER A 76 -21.13 4.66 -14.39
N SER A 77 -21.49 5.92 -14.15
CA SER A 77 -20.56 7.05 -13.95
C SER A 77 -19.42 6.69 -12.97
N PRO A 78 -18.21 7.24 -13.14
CA PRO A 78 -17.05 6.82 -12.35
C PRO A 78 -17.28 7.03 -10.85
N ALA A 79 -16.97 6.00 -10.06
CA ALA A 79 -17.07 5.96 -8.61
C ALA A 79 -15.75 5.43 -8.02
N ALA A 80 -15.44 5.75 -6.75
CA ALA A 80 -14.25 5.22 -6.11
C ALA A 80 -14.29 3.68 -6.05
N CYS A 81 -13.18 3.02 -6.42
CA CYS A 81 -13.05 1.58 -6.31
C CYS A 81 -13.13 1.18 -4.82
N THR A 82 -13.98 0.20 -4.50
CA THR A 82 -14.15 -0.29 -3.12
C THR A 82 -13.54 -1.67 -2.93
N THR A 83 -13.89 -2.61 -3.81
CA THR A 83 -13.50 -4.02 -3.68
C THR A 83 -12.75 -4.55 -4.89
N LYS A 84 -13.07 -4.07 -6.09
CA LYS A 84 -12.45 -4.50 -7.34
C LYS A 84 -12.02 -3.30 -8.16
N PHE A 85 -10.91 -3.45 -8.89
CA PHE A 85 -10.53 -2.49 -9.92
C PHE A 85 -11.19 -2.95 -11.22
N THR A 86 -12.32 -2.33 -11.53
CA THR A 86 -13.11 -2.64 -12.71
C THR A 86 -13.29 -1.38 -13.54
N TYR A 87 -13.14 -1.52 -14.85
CA TYR A 87 -13.43 -0.42 -15.76
C TYR A 87 -14.21 -0.88 -16.97
N CYS A 88 -15.03 0.02 -17.48
CA CYS A 88 -15.83 -0.19 -18.65
C CYS A 88 -15.25 0.52 -19.87
N PHE A 89 -15.02 -0.23 -20.94
CA PHE A 89 -14.63 0.31 -22.23
C PHE A 89 -15.62 -0.14 -23.30
N ASN A 90 -16.20 0.80 -24.05
CA ASN A 90 -17.19 0.51 -25.11
C ASN A 90 -18.35 -0.41 -24.67
N GLY A 91 -18.85 -0.25 -23.44
CA GLY A 91 -19.93 -1.07 -22.89
C GLY A 91 -19.50 -2.44 -22.38
N LYS A 92 -18.21 -2.81 -22.45
CA LYS A 92 -17.66 -4.04 -21.91
C LYS A 92 -16.88 -3.77 -20.62
N SER A 93 -17.22 -4.48 -19.56
CA SER A 93 -16.54 -4.40 -18.27
C SER A 93 -15.33 -5.35 -18.21
N THR A 94 -14.16 -4.83 -17.86
CA THR A 94 -12.93 -5.58 -17.60
C THR A 94 -12.52 -5.43 -16.14
N ILE A 95 -12.17 -6.55 -15.50
CA ILE A 95 -11.64 -6.57 -14.14
C ILE A 95 -10.12 -6.61 -14.23
N TYR A 96 -9.45 -5.55 -13.79
CA TYR A 96 -7.98 -5.46 -13.74
C TYR A 96 -7.42 -5.98 -12.41
N LEU A 97 -8.22 -5.90 -11.35
CA LEU A 97 -7.87 -6.44 -10.04
C LEU A 97 -9.13 -6.94 -9.33
N ASP A 98 -9.18 -8.23 -9.03
CA ASP A 98 -10.37 -8.87 -8.43
C ASP A 98 -10.56 -8.53 -6.94
N LYS A 99 -9.48 -8.11 -6.26
CA LYS A 99 -9.52 -7.64 -4.88
C LYS A 99 -8.56 -6.47 -4.70
N LEU A 100 -9.10 -5.28 -4.41
CA LEU A 100 -8.29 -4.17 -3.92
C LEU A 100 -7.74 -4.53 -2.54
N PRO A 101 -6.42 -4.51 -2.36
CA PRO A 101 -5.83 -4.66 -1.05
C PRO A 101 -6.26 -3.52 -0.12
N VAL A 102 -6.43 -3.87 1.15
CA VAL A 102 -6.68 -2.95 2.26
C VAL A 102 -5.62 -3.25 3.31
N ASP A 103 -5.06 -2.22 3.92
CA ASP A 103 -4.08 -2.40 5.01
C ASP A 103 -4.74 -3.17 6.16
N ALA A 104 -3.97 -4.03 6.82
CA ALA A 104 -4.45 -4.77 8.00
C ALA A 104 -4.75 -3.82 9.19
N ASP A 105 -4.13 -2.65 9.21
CA ASP A 105 -4.43 -1.56 10.12
C ASP A 105 -5.42 -0.58 9.47
N ASN A 106 -6.66 -0.58 9.95
CA ASN A 106 -7.74 0.26 9.41
C ASN A 106 -7.48 1.78 9.55
N ALA A 107 -6.52 2.19 10.38
CA ALA A 107 -6.14 3.60 10.49
C ALA A 107 -5.20 4.04 9.35
N ARG A 108 -4.65 3.08 8.59
CA ARG A 108 -3.81 3.30 7.42
C ARG A 108 -4.59 3.09 6.15
N LYS A 109 -4.21 3.82 5.12
CA LYS A 109 -4.75 3.64 3.77
C LYS A 109 -3.65 3.75 2.74
N TYR A 110 -3.87 3.08 1.62
CA TYR A 110 -3.06 3.31 0.44
C TYR A 110 -3.56 4.56 -0.28
N TYR A 111 -2.63 5.38 -0.77
CA TYR A 111 -2.96 6.65 -1.40
C TYR A 111 -2.50 6.64 -2.86
N TYR A 112 -3.44 6.83 -3.77
CA TYR A 112 -3.22 6.93 -5.20
C TYR A 112 -3.22 8.39 -5.65
N LYS A 113 -2.22 8.77 -6.45
CA LYS A 113 -2.15 10.09 -7.06
C LYS A 113 -1.67 9.99 -8.51
N PRO A 114 -2.57 10.11 -9.50
CA PRO A 114 -2.16 10.30 -10.90
C PRO A 114 -1.63 11.72 -11.10
N ASP A 115 -0.86 11.93 -12.17
CA ASP A 115 -0.56 13.27 -12.67
C ASP A 115 -1.78 13.92 -13.33
N ALA A 116 -1.68 15.22 -13.63
CA ALA A 116 -2.77 15.96 -14.27
C ALA A 116 -3.10 15.44 -15.68
N SER A 117 -2.12 14.84 -16.36
CA SER A 117 -2.24 14.31 -17.73
C SER A 117 -2.70 12.86 -17.78
N LEU A 118 -2.85 12.19 -16.63
CA LEU A 118 -3.09 10.75 -16.51
C LEU A 118 -2.06 9.89 -17.26
N SER A 119 -0.81 10.38 -17.35
CA SER A 119 0.31 9.74 -18.04
C SER A 119 1.32 9.10 -17.11
N SER A 120 1.27 9.45 -15.82
CA SER A 120 2.10 8.87 -14.76
C SER A 120 1.29 8.76 -13.48
N PHE A 121 1.78 7.95 -12.53
CA PHE A 121 1.14 7.84 -11.23
C PHE A 121 2.14 7.68 -10.11
N ALA A 122 1.70 8.02 -8.91
CA ALA A 122 2.39 7.68 -7.68
C ALA A 122 1.41 6.99 -6.72
N TYR A 123 1.88 5.93 -6.09
CA TYR A 123 1.14 5.16 -5.10
C TYR A 123 1.94 5.11 -3.81
N TYR A 124 1.29 5.46 -2.70
CA TYR A 124 1.93 5.66 -1.40
C TYR A 124 1.36 4.72 -0.35
N THR A 125 2.21 4.34 0.60
CA THR A 125 1.81 3.63 1.82
C THR A 125 2.72 4.01 2.99
N SER A 126 2.37 3.51 4.18
CA SER A 126 3.14 3.68 5.40
C SER A 126 3.69 2.34 5.89
N LEU A 127 5.01 2.19 5.87
CA LEU A 127 5.73 1.07 6.46
C LEU A 127 6.00 1.31 7.95
N GLU A 128 5.82 0.26 8.76
CA GLU A 128 6.06 0.26 10.20
C GLU A 128 7.55 0.15 10.53
N ASN A 129 8.29 -0.70 9.80
CA ASN A 129 9.72 -0.87 9.96
C ASN A 129 10.45 0.30 9.31
N LEU A 130 10.73 1.29 10.12
CA LEU A 130 11.41 2.49 9.67
C LEU A 130 12.91 2.29 9.37
N GLU A 131 13.48 1.12 9.69
CA GLU A 131 14.85 0.72 9.32
C GLU A 131 14.89 -0.04 7.98
N ASP A 132 13.75 -0.13 7.28
CA ASP A 132 13.68 -0.74 5.97
C ASP A 132 14.37 0.16 4.92
N LYS A 133 15.25 -0.44 4.12
CA LYS A 133 16.04 0.24 3.06
C LYS A 133 15.22 0.91 1.96
N ASP A 134 13.93 0.62 1.89
CA ASP A 134 13.01 1.17 0.89
C ASP A 134 12.14 2.31 1.47
N VAL A 135 12.26 2.60 2.78
CA VAL A 135 11.66 3.77 3.40
C VAL A 135 12.39 5.03 2.94
N VAL A 136 11.62 6.08 2.70
CA VAL A 136 12.14 7.41 2.33
C VAL A 136 13.04 7.96 3.44
N VAL A 137 14.22 8.44 3.06
CA VAL A 137 15.15 9.18 3.92
C VAL A 137 15.43 10.51 3.22
N ILE A 138 14.83 11.61 3.68
CA ILE A 138 15.14 12.93 3.12
C ILE A 138 16.50 13.39 3.65
N SER A 139 17.44 13.64 2.74
CA SER A 139 18.78 14.13 3.03
C SER A 139 18.77 15.37 3.96
N GLY A 140 19.35 15.25 5.15
CA GLY A 140 19.68 16.38 6.03
C GLY A 140 18.75 16.66 7.22
N THR A 141 17.79 15.79 7.54
CA THR A 141 16.99 15.92 8.78
C THR A 141 16.78 14.55 9.46
N THR A 142 16.87 14.50 10.79
CA THR A 142 16.71 13.28 11.61
C THR A 142 15.27 12.80 11.76
N THR A 143 14.31 13.50 11.17
CA THR A 143 12.89 13.13 11.15
C THR A 143 12.59 12.37 9.85
N LYS A 144 12.13 11.12 9.98
CA LYS A 144 11.62 10.28 8.88
C LYS A 144 10.42 10.99 8.26
N THR A 145 10.68 11.78 7.23
CA THR A 145 9.73 12.69 6.61
C THR A 145 9.07 11.97 5.46
N ASP A 146 7.76 11.86 5.56
CA ASP A 146 6.88 11.36 4.53
C ASP A 146 6.99 12.15 3.22
N TRP A 147 6.35 11.61 2.19
CA TRP A 147 6.01 12.33 0.96
C TRP A 147 4.91 13.39 1.18
N ALA A 148 4.90 14.10 2.31
CA ALA A 148 3.88 15.11 2.63
C ALA A 148 3.88 16.29 1.63
N SER A 149 5.05 16.62 1.05
CA SER A 149 5.15 17.61 -0.04
C SER A 149 4.34 17.23 -1.27
N ASP A 150 4.12 15.92 -1.49
CA ASP A 150 3.32 15.41 -2.60
C ASP A 150 1.82 15.49 -2.27
N GLY A 151 1.42 16.00 -1.10
CA GLY A 151 0.03 16.05 -0.65
C GLY A 151 -0.59 14.65 -0.49
N ALA A 152 0.24 13.64 -0.21
CA ALA A 152 -0.20 12.27 0.01
C ALA A 152 -0.68 12.08 1.45
N ASP A 153 -1.77 11.34 1.63
CA ASP A 153 -2.36 11.03 2.94
C ASP A 153 -2.52 9.52 3.10
N CYS A 154 -1.70 8.92 3.97
CA CYS A 154 -1.73 7.48 4.26
C CYS A 154 -2.52 7.15 5.53
N GLY A 155 -3.37 8.07 5.99
CA GLY A 155 -4.20 7.95 7.18
C GLY A 155 -3.49 8.48 8.43
N SER A 156 -3.51 7.71 9.51
CA SER A 156 -2.89 8.11 10.79
C SER A 156 -1.36 8.02 10.80
N SER A 157 -0.74 7.62 9.68
CA SER A 157 0.69 7.32 9.59
C SER A 157 1.33 8.03 8.39
N PRO A 158 2.63 8.40 8.47
CA PRO A 158 3.34 9.09 7.40
C PRO A 158 3.43 8.22 6.13
N CYS A 159 3.20 8.83 4.96
CA CYS A 159 3.46 8.19 3.67
C CYS A 159 4.96 8.08 3.43
N ASN A 160 5.60 7.02 3.89
CA ASN A 160 7.05 6.87 3.88
C ASN A 160 7.57 5.87 2.82
N TYR A 161 6.68 5.34 1.98
CA TYR A 161 7.01 4.45 0.86
C TYR A 161 6.18 4.84 -0.37
N LYS A 162 6.84 4.89 -1.54
CA LYS A 162 6.25 5.34 -2.81
C LYS A 162 6.72 4.48 -3.97
N ILE A 163 5.78 4.07 -4.81
CA ILE A 163 6.07 3.51 -6.12
C ILE A 163 5.43 4.38 -7.21
N THR A 164 6.01 4.35 -8.40
CA THR A 164 5.52 4.99 -9.62
C THR A 164 5.46 3.97 -10.75
N GLU A 165 5.04 4.37 -11.94
CA GLU A 165 5.08 3.55 -13.16
C GLU A 165 6.49 3.01 -13.48
N THR A 166 7.52 3.73 -13.05
CA THR A 166 8.94 3.34 -13.20
C THR A 166 9.46 2.46 -12.06
N GLY A 167 8.63 2.17 -11.05
CA GLY A 167 8.94 1.30 -9.92
C GLY A 167 9.16 2.04 -8.60
N LEU A 168 9.98 1.46 -7.72
CA LEU A 168 10.24 2.02 -6.39
C LEU A 168 11.07 3.30 -6.47
N ILE A 169 10.54 4.39 -5.90
CA ILE A 169 11.29 5.63 -5.72
C ILE A 169 11.87 5.67 -4.31
N LYS A 170 13.20 5.75 -4.24
CA LYS A 170 13.92 5.98 -2.99
C LYS A 170 14.30 7.45 -2.91
N ALA A 171 14.12 8.08 -1.75
CA ALA A 171 14.77 9.37 -1.52
C ALA A 171 16.28 9.17 -1.50
N LYS A 172 16.99 10.14 -2.09
CA LYS A 172 18.44 10.15 -2.26
C LYS A 172 19.11 10.86 -1.10
#